data_AF-A0A954YL85-F1
#
_entry.id   AF-A0A954YL85-F1
#
_cell.length_a   1.000
_cell.length_b   1.000
_cell.length_c   1.000
_cell.angle_alpha   90.00
_cell.angle_beta   90.00
_cell.angle_gamma   90.00
#
_symmetry.space_group_name_H-M   'P 1'
#
loop_
_entity.id
_entity.type
_entity.pdbx_description
1 polymer ?
#
loop_
_entity_poly.entity_id
_entity_poly.type
_entity_poly.pdbx_seq_one_letter_code
_entity_poly.pdbx_strand_id
1 'polypeptide(L)'
;MSQGSCFQSVMSPCLPGVVAVALVVLAGCGKSGPELAEVAGKVALDGKPVAGAKVVFQPQDGGSTSSAITNDDGYYELYFGVNQPGAMPGKHRVSITTGRPSSSEEFAQGITYPERVPPKYNDE
;
A
#
# COMPACT_ATOMS: atom_id res chain seq x y z
N MET A 1 -14.84 -31.46 -0.13
CA MET A 1 -15.97 -32.25 -0.67
C MET A 1 -16.78 -31.32 -1.56
N SER A 2 -16.65 -31.46 -2.88
CA SER A 2 -17.73 -31.90 -3.78
C SER A 2 -18.58 -30.72 -4.29
N GLN A 3 -18.23 -30.14 -5.44
CA GLN A 3 -18.72 -30.47 -6.80
C GLN A 3 -20.13 -29.92 -7.11
N GLY A 4 -20.22 -29.21 -8.24
CA GLY A 4 -21.47 -28.99 -8.98
C GLY A 4 -21.37 -27.73 -9.84
N SER A 5 -21.40 -27.73 -11.16
CA SER A 5 -21.53 -28.82 -12.13
C SER A 5 -20.96 -28.33 -13.46
N CYS A 6 -20.27 -29.23 -14.17
CA CYS A 6 -20.12 -29.17 -15.61
C CYS A 6 -21.49 -28.93 -16.28
N PHE A 7 -21.59 -27.94 -17.15
CA PHE A 7 -22.40 -28.09 -18.35
C PHE A 7 -21.48 -27.89 -19.55
N GLN A 8 -21.04 -29.04 -20.06
CA GLN A 8 -20.28 -29.18 -21.27
C GLN A 8 -21.02 -28.51 -22.42
N SER A 9 -20.29 -27.78 -23.25
CA SER A 9 -20.60 -27.76 -24.67
C SER A 9 -19.30 -27.64 -25.43
N VAL A 10 -18.62 -28.78 -25.55
CA VAL A 10 -17.57 -28.97 -26.55
C VAL A 10 -18.28 -29.04 -27.90
N MET A 11 -18.34 -27.92 -28.64
CA MET A 11 -18.79 -27.98 -30.02
C MET A 11 -17.68 -28.57 -30.89
N SER A 12 -18.00 -29.67 -31.57
CA SER A 12 -17.16 -30.22 -32.65
C SER A 12 -17.24 -29.29 -33.87
N PRO A 13 -16.11 -28.89 -34.49
CA PRO A 13 -16.15 -28.16 -35.75
C PRO A 13 -16.23 -29.17 -36.91
N CYS A 14 -17.38 -29.18 -37.59
CA CYS A 14 -17.58 -29.83 -38.88
C CYS A 14 -17.48 -28.77 -39.98
N LEU A 15 -16.59 -29.03 -40.95
CA LEU A 15 -16.43 -28.42 -42.28
C LEU A 15 -15.63 -27.11 -42.48
N PRO A 16 -14.93 -27.00 -43.64
CA PRO A 16 -13.88 -26.01 -43.90
C PRO A 16 -14.43 -24.79 -44.63
N GLY A 17 -14.01 -23.60 -44.20
CA GLY A 17 -14.28 -22.35 -44.91
C GLY A 17 -15.20 -21.43 -44.13
N VAL A 18 -14.57 -20.53 -43.37
CA VAL A 18 -14.89 -19.10 -43.17
C VAL A 18 -14.08 -18.69 -41.94
N VAL A 19 -13.19 -17.72 -42.15
CA VAL A 19 -12.34 -17.09 -41.14
C VAL A 19 -13.25 -16.36 -40.14
N ALA A 20 -13.29 -16.83 -38.90
CA ALA A 20 -13.89 -16.11 -37.78
C ALA A 20 -12.83 -16.00 -36.67
N VAL A 21 -12.13 -14.87 -36.63
CA VAL A 21 -11.22 -14.49 -35.55
C VAL A 21 -12.07 -14.25 -34.31
N ALA A 22 -12.07 -15.21 -33.38
CA ALA A 22 -12.73 -15.08 -32.09
C ALA A 22 -11.98 -14.06 -31.23
N LEU A 23 -12.49 -12.83 -31.20
CA LEU A 23 -12.08 -11.79 -30.27
C LEU A 23 -12.49 -12.19 -28.85
N VAL A 24 -11.53 -12.71 -28.09
CA VAL A 24 -11.66 -12.94 -26.65
C VAL A 24 -11.61 -11.57 -25.95
N VAL A 25 -12.79 -11.00 -25.65
CA VAL A 25 -12.90 -9.80 -24.82
C VAL A 25 -12.91 -10.26 -23.36
N LEU A 26 -11.72 -10.31 -22.74
CA LEU A 26 -11.58 -10.41 -21.29
C LEU A 26 -12.07 -9.08 -20.69
N ALA A 27 -13.32 -9.04 -20.24
CA ALA A 27 -13.84 -7.95 -19.43
C ALA A 27 -13.12 -8.00 -18.06
N GLY A 28 -12.05 -7.22 -17.93
CA GLY A 28 -11.37 -7.02 -16.66
C GLY A 28 -12.29 -6.35 -15.66
N CYS A 29 -12.56 -7.04 -14.54
CA CYS A 29 -13.24 -6.46 -13.39
C CYS A 29 -12.30 -5.43 -12.75
N GLY A 30 -12.37 -4.17 -13.20
CA GLY A 30 -11.60 -3.07 -12.64
C GLY A 30 -12.01 -2.80 -11.20
N LYS A 31 -11.06 -2.88 -10.26
CA LYS A 31 -11.27 -2.43 -8.88
C LYS A 31 -11.62 -0.94 -8.92
N SER A 32 -12.79 -0.55 -8.42
CA SER A 32 -13.18 0.86 -8.34
C SER A 32 -12.40 1.53 -7.20
N GLY A 33 -11.44 2.37 -7.54
CA GLY A 33 -10.58 3.08 -6.59
C GLY A 33 -9.31 3.62 -7.25
N PRO A 34 -8.51 4.46 -6.57
CA PRO A 34 -7.19 4.82 -7.06
C PRO A 34 -6.35 3.56 -7.22
N GLU A 35 -5.47 3.56 -8.23
CA GLU A 35 -4.46 2.51 -8.35
C GLU A 35 -3.46 2.66 -7.19
N LEU A 36 -3.29 1.58 -6.41
CA LEU A 36 -2.39 1.54 -5.26
C LEU A 36 -1.33 0.46 -5.48
N ALA A 37 -0.09 0.78 -5.14
CA ALA A 37 1.02 -0.16 -5.08
C ALA A 37 1.36 -0.47 -3.62
N GLU A 38 1.54 -1.75 -3.29
CA GLU A 38 1.97 -2.17 -1.95
C GLU A 38 3.36 -1.63 -1.64
N VAL A 39 3.52 -1.07 -0.44
CA VAL A 39 4.80 -0.52 0.02
C VAL A 39 5.05 -1.00 1.44
N ALA A 40 6.17 -1.69 1.62
CA ALA A 40 6.66 -2.15 2.91
C ALA A 40 8.17 -1.95 3.00
N GLY A 41 8.70 -1.86 4.22
CA GLY A 41 10.12 -1.67 4.42
C GLY A 41 10.56 -1.77 5.87
N LYS A 42 11.84 -1.47 6.10
CA LYS A 42 12.42 -1.38 7.44
C LYS A 42 13.07 -0.02 7.65
N VAL A 43 12.80 0.59 8.80
CA VAL A 43 13.46 1.81 9.26
C VAL A 43 14.53 1.42 10.28
N ALA A 44 15.77 1.82 9.99
CA ALA A 44 16.88 1.66 10.91
C ALA A 44 17.67 2.97 11.01
N LEU A 45 18.19 3.25 12.20
CA LEU A 45 19.08 4.37 12.48
C LEU A 45 20.36 3.82 13.11
N ASP A 46 21.51 4.14 12.52
CA ASP A 46 22.82 3.64 12.94
C ASP A 46 22.88 2.10 13.07
N GLY A 47 22.21 1.42 12.15
CA GLY A 47 22.13 -0.05 12.11
C GLY A 47 21.16 -0.68 13.11
N LYS A 48 20.43 0.12 13.91
CA LYS A 48 19.44 -0.36 14.88
C LYS A 48 18.01 -0.13 14.36
N PRO A 49 17.09 -1.10 14.51
CA PRO A 49 15.70 -0.90 14.13
C PRO A 49 15.07 0.24 14.93
N VAL A 50 14.24 1.03 14.27
CA VAL A 50 13.51 2.13 14.91
C VAL A 50 12.07 1.72 15.09
N ALA A 51 11.68 1.39 16.32
CA ALA A 51 10.30 1.09 16.68
C ALA A 51 9.47 2.35 16.90
N GLY A 52 8.17 2.27 16.58
CA GLY A 52 7.17 3.30 16.85
C GLY A 52 7.25 4.55 15.96
N ALA A 53 8.20 4.60 15.02
CA ALA A 53 8.34 5.67 14.06
C ALA A 53 7.12 5.73 13.12
N LYS A 54 6.60 6.93 12.91
CA LYS A 54 5.59 7.23 11.90
C LYS A 54 6.28 7.48 10.57
N VAL A 55 5.94 6.67 9.57
CA VAL A 55 6.37 6.82 8.18
C VAL A 55 5.21 7.40 7.39
N VAL A 56 5.48 8.43 6.59
CA VAL A 56 4.46 9.16 5.83
C VAL A 56 4.94 9.36 4.40
N PHE A 57 4.11 8.96 3.43
CA PHE A 57 4.33 9.15 2.01
C PHE A 57 3.29 10.13 1.50
N GLN A 58 3.74 11.35 1.17
CA GLN A 58 2.89 12.40 0.65
C GLN A 58 3.10 12.55 -0.86
N PRO A 59 2.08 12.27 -1.70
CA PRO A 59 2.19 12.45 -3.14
C PRO A 59 2.51 13.92 -3.49
N GLN A 60 3.45 14.14 -4.40
CA GLN A 60 3.82 15.49 -4.87
C GLN A 60 2.83 16.04 -5.90
N ASP A 61 2.22 15.17 -6.71
CA ASP A 61 1.30 15.53 -7.78
C ASP A 61 -0.18 15.61 -7.33
N GLY A 62 -0.41 15.63 -6.01
CA GLY A 62 -1.74 15.63 -5.39
C GLY A 62 -2.28 14.23 -5.12
N GLY A 63 -3.24 14.12 -4.20
CA GLY A 63 -3.80 12.86 -3.73
C GLY A 63 -3.82 12.76 -2.21
N SER A 64 -4.12 11.58 -1.69
CA SER A 64 -4.10 11.33 -0.24
C SER A 64 -2.79 10.68 0.19
N THR A 65 -2.35 11.06 1.38
CA THR A 65 -1.17 10.53 2.03
C THR A 65 -1.35 9.08 2.46
N SER A 66 -0.29 8.30 2.37
CA SER A 66 -0.21 6.96 2.96
C SER A 66 0.70 6.99 4.18
N SER A 67 0.38 6.21 5.21
CA SER A 67 1.18 6.21 6.45
C SER A 67 1.26 4.86 7.12
N ALA A 68 2.28 4.68 7.96
CA ALA A 68 2.51 3.48 8.76
C ALA A 68 3.20 3.80 10.07
N ILE A 69 3.04 2.91 11.04
CA ILE A 69 3.83 2.89 12.28
C ILE A 69 4.73 1.67 12.24
N THR A 70 6.02 1.88 12.48
CA THR A 70 7.00 0.78 12.57
C THR A 70 6.80 -0.04 13.82
N ASN A 71 6.90 -1.37 13.69
CA ASN A 71 6.90 -2.31 14.82
C ASN A 71 8.29 -2.37 15.51
N ASP A 72 8.44 -3.28 16.48
CA ASP A 72 9.69 -3.44 17.25
C ASP A 72 10.92 -3.80 16.39
N ASP A 73 10.71 -4.46 15.26
CA ASP A 73 11.76 -4.79 14.28
C ASP A 73 12.05 -3.66 13.28
N GLY A 74 11.40 -2.50 13.46
CA GLY A 74 11.46 -1.35 12.55
C GLY A 74 10.71 -1.57 11.24
N TYR A 75 9.93 -2.65 11.10
CA TYR A 75 9.19 -2.97 9.89
C TYR A 75 7.90 -2.15 9.79
N TYR A 76 7.52 -1.73 8.58
CA TYR A 76 6.30 -1.00 8.30
C TYR A 76 5.62 -1.46 6.99
N GLU A 77 4.31 -1.29 6.93
CA GLU A 77 3.46 -1.43 5.75
C GLU A 77 2.60 -0.17 5.62
N LEU A 78 2.64 0.49 4.46
CA LEU A 78 1.86 1.70 4.24
C LEU A 78 0.39 1.39 4.01
N TYR A 79 -0.46 2.25 4.58
CA TYR A 79 -1.89 2.28 4.30
C TYR A 79 -2.28 3.65 3.75
N PHE A 80 -2.96 3.62 2.61
CA PHE A 80 -3.70 4.72 2.03
C PHE A 80 -5.03 4.91 2.75
N GLY A 81 -5.29 6.12 3.24
CA GLY A 81 -6.50 6.42 4.00
C GLY A 81 -6.60 5.62 5.30
N VAL A 82 -7.78 5.03 5.57
CA VAL A 82 -8.05 4.34 6.84
C VAL A 82 -7.58 2.88 6.83
N ASN A 83 -7.76 2.15 5.72
CA ASN A 83 -7.56 0.69 5.69
C ASN A 83 -7.20 0.12 4.30
N GLN A 84 -6.72 0.93 3.35
CA GLN A 84 -6.32 0.40 2.04
C GLN A 84 -4.80 0.22 2.00
N PRO A 85 -4.27 -1.00 1.82
CA PRO A 85 -2.82 -1.19 1.77
C PRO A 85 -2.22 -0.53 0.53
N GLY A 86 -1.03 0.04 0.70
CA GLY A 86 -0.24 0.65 -0.36
C GLY A 86 -0.27 2.17 -0.39
N ALA A 87 0.29 2.71 -1.46
CA ALA A 87 0.34 4.13 -1.79
C ALA A 87 0.05 4.32 -3.27
N MET A 88 -0.38 5.52 -3.65
CA MET A 88 -0.52 5.87 -5.06
C MET A 88 0.85 5.76 -5.75
N PRO A 89 0.94 5.29 -7.01
CA PRO A 89 2.20 5.32 -7.74
C PRO A 89 2.59 6.78 -8.07
N GLY A 90 3.90 7.08 -8.04
CA GLY A 90 4.41 8.40 -8.41
C GLY A 90 5.44 8.95 -7.42
N LYS A 91 5.73 10.25 -7.53
CA LYS A 91 6.69 10.93 -6.65
C LYS A 91 6.05 11.24 -5.30
N HIS A 92 6.75 10.88 -4.23
CA HIS A 92 6.33 11.11 -2.86
C HIS A 92 7.42 11.83 -2.09
N ARG A 93 7.04 12.83 -1.29
CA ARG A 93 7.87 13.29 -0.17
C ARG A 93 7.69 12.30 0.97
N VAL A 94 8.80 11.77 1.48
CA VAL A 94 8.80 10.81 2.58
C VAL A 94 9.23 11.53 3.85
N SER A 95 8.49 11.31 4.94
CA SER A 95 8.94 11.75 6.26
C SER A 95 8.83 10.64 7.29
N ILE A 96 9.80 10.59 8.19
CA ILE A 96 9.91 9.64 9.27
C ILE A 96 10.08 10.43 10.57
N THR A 97 9.18 10.22 11.53
CA THR A 97 9.21 10.91 12.82
C THR A 97 9.00 9.94 13.98
N THR A 98 9.65 10.21 15.10
CA THR A 98 9.57 9.43 16.33
C THR A 98 9.09 10.26 17.52
N GLY A 99 9.17 11.59 17.43
CA GLY A 99 8.74 12.52 18.47
C GLY A 99 7.25 12.74 18.49
N ARG A 100 6.46 11.70 18.76
CA ARG A 100 4.98 11.79 18.82
C ARG A 100 4.42 11.10 20.05
N PRO A 101 3.36 11.64 20.67
CA PRO A 101 2.60 10.90 21.67
C PRO A 101 1.99 9.65 21.04
N SER A 102 2.01 8.54 21.78
CA SER A 102 1.52 7.25 21.31
C SER A 102 0.01 7.09 21.55
N SER A 103 -0.57 7.84 22.49
CA SER A 103 -2.01 7.86 22.78
C SER A 103 -2.61 9.27 22.81
N SER A 104 -3.94 9.34 22.74
CA SER A 104 -4.70 10.58 22.93
C SER A 104 -4.57 11.14 24.34
N GLU A 105 -4.35 10.29 25.34
CA GLU A 105 -4.15 10.71 26.73
C GLU A 105 -2.81 11.42 26.88
N GLU A 106 -1.76 10.87 26.28
CA GLU A 106 -0.44 11.50 26.25
C GLU A 106 -0.45 12.83 25.51
N PHE A 107 -1.19 12.89 24.40
CA PHE A 107 -1.41 14.15 23.69
C PHE A 107 -2.13 15.18 24.58
N ALA A 108 -3.20 14.78 25.28
CA ALA A 108 -3.94 15.65 26.20
C ALA A 108 -3.08 16.13 27.40
N GLN A 109 -2.13 15.31 27.83
CA GLN A 109 -1.16 15.62 28.89
C GLN A 109 0.04 16.44 28.39
N GLY A 110 0.12 16.74 27.10
CA GLY A 110 1.25 17.45 26.51
C GLY A 110 2.57 16.68 26.56
N ILE A 111 2.52 15.35 26.65
CA ILE A 111 3.70 14.49 26.66
C ILE A 111 4.35 14.54 25.28
N THR A 112 5.64 14.86 25.26
CA THR A 112 6.45 14.92 24.05
C THR A 112 7.56 13.89 24.12
N TYR A 113 7.89 13.32 22.96
CA TYR A 113 8.96 12.35 22.80
C TYR A 113 10.11 12.99 22.04
N PRO A 114 11.38 12.68 22.38
CA PRO A 114 12.50 13.21 21.62
C PRO A 114 12.47 12.67 20.19
N GLU A 115 12.61 13.56 19.20
CA GLU A 115 12.79 13.17 17.81
C GLU A 115 14.19 12.56 17.65
N ARG A 116 14.22 11.28 17.29
CA ARG A 116 15.44 10.51 17.06
C ARG A 116 15.89 10.58 15.60
N VAL A 117 15.00 10.87 14.65
CA VAL A 117 15.34 10.93 13.23
C VAL A 117 15.94 12.31 12.92
N PRO A 118 17.20 12.40 12.47
CA PRO A 118 17.78 13.67 12.05
C PRO A 118 16.96 14.34 10.93
N PRO A 119 16.79 15.68 10.96
CA PRO A 119 15.96 16.40 9.99
C PRO A 119 16.39 16.18 8.54
N LYS A 120 17.69 15.98 8.29
CA LYS A 120 18.26 15.69 6.97
C LYS A 120 17.60 14.52 6.21
N TYR A 121 16.87 13.63 6.90
CA TYR A 121 16.16 12.51 6.28
C TYR A 121 14.71 12.85 5.85
N ASN A 122 14.21 14.03 6.23
CA ASN A 122 12.84 14.51 5.97
C ASN A 122 12.80 15.76 5.07
N ASP A 123 13.97 16.31 4.69
CA ASP A 123 14.08 17.59 3.99
C ASP A 123 13.97 17.49 2.45
N GLU A 124 14.01 16.28 1.86
CA GLU A 124 13.94 16.07 0.40
C GLU A 124 12.56 15.69 -0.12
#